data_AF-A0A1J3G9V6-F1
#
_entry.id   AF-A0A1J3G9V6-F1
#
_cell.length_a   1.000
_cell.length_b   1.000
_cell.length_c   1.000
_cell.angle_alpha   90.00
_cell.angle_beta   90.00
_cell.angle_gamma   90.00
#
_symmetry.space_group_name_H-M   'P 1'
#
loop_
_entity.id
_entity.type
_entity.pdbx_description
1 polymer ?
#
loop_
_entity_poly.entity_id
_entity_poly.type
_entity_poly.pdbx_seq_one_letter_code
_entity_poly.pdbx_strand_id
1 'polypeptide(L)'
;VKISCDMHGTRAVQKIVETAKRQEEIPIIISALKHGIVTLIKNVNGNHVVQRCLQYLLPHCGKILFEAVISHCVELATDRHGCCVLQK
;
A
#
# COMPACT_ATOMS: atom_id res chain seq x y z
N VAL A 1 -8.93 -3.71 1.28
CA VAL A 1 -9.03 -2.27 0.90
C VAL A 1 -9.90 -1.45 1.86
N LYS A 2 -11.21 -1.69 2.00
CA LYS A 2 -12.08 -0.86 2.87
C LYS A 2 -11.55 -0.69 4.31
N ILE A 3 -11.13 -1.79 4.95
CA ILE A 3 -10.56 -1.79 6.31
C ILE A 3 -9.29 -0.92 6.38
N SER A 4 -8.46 -0.92 5.35
CA SER A 4 -7.24 -0.12 5.28
C SER A 4 -7.50 1.39 5.17
N CYS A 5 -8.67 1.78 4.64
CA CYS A 5 -9.10 3.18 4.55
C CYS A 5 -9.82 3.66 5.81
N ASP A 6 -10.16 2.75 6.74
CA ASP A 6 -10.78 3.09 8.02
C ASP A 6 -9.74 3.61 9.03
N MET A 7 -10.16 4.54 9.91
CA MET A 7 -9.27 5.20 10.87
C MET A 7 -8.66 4.24 11.91
N HIS A 8 -9.39 3.18 12.28
CA HIS A 8 -8.94 2.17 13.22
C HIS A 8 -8.41 0.95 12.46
N GLY A 9 -9.12 0.54 11.41
CA GLY A 9 -8.76 -0.61 10.56
C GLY A 9 -7.36 -0.48 9.94
N THR A 10 -6.92 0.74 9.58
CA THR A 10 -5.58 0.96 9.05
C THR A 10 -4.48 0.47 10.01
N ARG A 11 -4.66 0.65 11.32
CA ARG A 11 -3.65 0.24 12.32
C ARG A 11 -3.51 -1.28 12.39
N ALA A 12 -4.63 -1.99 12.32
CA ALA A 12 -4.63 -3.45 12.29
C ALA A 12 -3.92 -3.97 11.02
N VAL A 13 -4.23 -3.40 9.86
CA VAL A 13 -3.59 -3.82 8.59
C VAL A 13 -2.10 -3.48 8.56
N GLN A 14 -1.70 -2.30 9.04
CA GLN A 14 -0.29 -1.95 9.22
C GLN A 14 0.42 -2.99 10.08
N LYS A 15 -0.21 -3.41 11.20
CA LYS A 15 0.41 -4.40 12.08
C LYS A 15 0.54 -5.77 11.42
N ILE A 16 -0.47 -6.21 10.67
CA ILE A 16 -0.43 -7.45 9.89
C ILE A 16 0.75 -7.42 8.90
N VAL A 17 0.94 -6.30 8.18
CA VAL A 17 2.05 -6.12 7.23
C VAL A 17 3.41 -6.18 7.94
N GLU A 18 3.55 -5.56 9.11
CA GLU A 18 4.78 -5.60 9.91
C GLU A 18 5.12 -7.00 10.44
N THR A 19 4.09 -7.80 10.76
CA THR A 19 4.27 -9.12 11.37
C THR A 19 4.26 -10.27 10.37
N ALA A 20 3.93 -10.00 9.10
CA ALA A 20 3.91 -11.00 8.04
C ALA A 20 5.34 -11.52 7.80
N LYS A 21 5.60 -12.75 8.27
CA LYS A 21 6.91 -13.41 8.16
C LYS A 21 6.85 -14.66 7.31
N ARG A 22 5.67 -15.28 7.17
CA ARG A 22 5.53 -16.52 6.39
C ARG A 22 5.42 -16.18 4.91
N GLN A 23 6.20 -16.87 4.09
CA GLN A 23 6.19 -16.67 2.63
C GLN A 23 4.81 -16.92 2.00
N GLU A 24 3.95 -17.71 2.64
CA GLU A 24 2.58 -17.96 2.19
C GLU A 24 1.60 -16.81 2.50
N GLU A 25 1.84 -16.01 3.54
CA GLU A 25 0.96 -14.90 3.93
C GLU A 25 1.15 -13.66 3.06
N ILE A 26 2.42 -13.37 2.74
CA ILE A 26 2.81 -12.19 1.96
C ILE A 26 2.04 -12.08 0.64
N PRO A 27 2.00 -13.10 -0.25
CA PRO A 27 1.27 -13.00 -1.51
C PRO A 27 -0.23 -12.81 -1.32
N ILE A 28 -0.82 -13.36 -0.25
CA ILE A 28 -2.24 -13.16 0.08
C ILE A 28 -2.50 -11.69 0.42
N ILE A 29 -1.67 -11.10 1.28
CA ILE A 29 -1.78 -9.69 1.68
C ILE A 29 -1.62 -8.80 0.44
N ILE A 30 -0.59 -9.03 -0.36
CA ILE A 30 -0.31 -8.22 -1.54
C ILE A 30 -1.43 -8.33 -2.59
N SER A 31 -1.95 -9.53 -2.84
CA SER A 31 -3.10 -9.74 -3.73
C SER A 31 -4.35 -9.00 -3.26
N ALA A 32 -4.64 -9.03 -1.96
CA ALA A 32 -5.79 -8.34 -1.36
C ALA A 32 -5.72 -6.81 -1.45
N LEU A 33 -4.51 -6.23 -1.60
CA LEU A 33 -4.28 -4.79 -1.72
C LEU A 33 -4.17 -4.33 -3.18
N LYS A 34 -3.71 -5.21 -4.09
CA LYS A 34 -3.40 -4.90 -5.50
C LYS A 34 -4.49 -4.11 -6.21
N HIS A 35 -5.73 -4.57 -6.17
CA HIS A 35 -6.84 -3.95 -6.93
C HIS A 35 -7.24 -2.56 -6.43
N GLY A 36 -6.90 -2.21 -5.19
CA GLY A 36 -7.23 -0.90 -4.61
C GLY A 36 -6.01 -0.03 -4.34
N ILE A 37 -4.84 -0.35 -4.90
CA ILE A 37 -3.58 0.27 -4.49
C ILE A 37 -3.58 1.79 -4.73
N VAL A 38 -4.11 2.27 -5.85
CA VAL A 38 -4.25 3.71 -6.15
C VAL A 38 -5.17 4.39 -5.13
N THR A 39 -6.33 3.78 -4.81
CA THR A 39 -7.23 4.26 -3.76
C THR A 39 -6.54 4.35 -2.41
N LEU A 40 -5.72 3.34 -2.07
CA LEU A 40 -4.99 3.32 -0.81
C LEU A 40 -3.95 4.43 -0.75
N ILE A 41 -3.17 4.63 -1.82
CA ILE A 41 -2.15 5.67 -1.91
C ILE A 41 -2.75 7.07 -1.67
N LYS A 42 -3.91 7.35 -2.27
CA LYS A 42 -4.57 8.66 -2.18
C LYS A 42 -5.37 8.86 -0.88
N ASN A 43 -5.59 7.81 -0.10
CA ASN A 43 -6.39 7.89 1.12
C ASN A 43 -5.54 8.27 2.34
N VAL A 44 -6.07 9.15 3.21
CA VAL A 44 -5.39 9.62 4.43
C VAL A 44 -5.00 8.49 5.41
N ASN A 45 -5.76 7.40 5.46
CA ASN A 45 -5.47 6.23 6.28
C ASN A 45 -4.76 5.13 5.48
N GLY A 46 -5.17 4.93 4.22
CA GLY A 46 -4.66 3.89 3.33
C GLY A 46 -3.18 4.07 2.97
N ASN A 47 -2.71 5.32 2.84
CA ASN A 47 -1.32 5.60 2.44
C ASN A 47 -0.32 5.00 3.44
N HIS A 48 -0.68 4.97 4.73
CA HIS A 48 0.15 4.37 5.77
C HIS A 48 0.32 2.86 5.59
N VAL A 49 -0.71 2.15 5.12
CA VAL A 49 -0.60 0.72 4.79
C VAL A 49 0.36 0.51 3.63
N VAL A 50 0.26 1.33 2.58
CA VAL A 50 1.15 1.24 1.42
C VAL A 50 2.60 1.51 1.82
N GLN A 51 2.84 2.52 2.66
CA GLN A 51 4.16 2.80 3.19
C GLN A 51 4.74 1.65 4.03
N ARG A 52 3.90 0.94 4.81
CA ARG A 52 4.35 -0.27 5.53
C ARG A 52 4.66 -1.41 4.57
N CYS A 53 3.88 -1.58 3.50
CA CYS A 53 4.20 -2.57 2.47
C CYS A 53 5.55 -2.27 1.80
N LEU A 54 5.84 -1.01 1.49
CA LEU A 54 7.14 -0.58 0.96
C LEU A 54 8.27 -0.82 1.97
N GLN A 55 8.02 -0.62 3.27
CA GLN A 55 9.05 -0.79 4.30
C GLN A 55 9.38 -2.26 4.61
N TYR A 56 8.37 -3.13 4.70
CA TYR A 56 8.54 -4.50 5.20
C TYR A 56 8.45 -5.56 4.11
N LEU A 57 7.75 -5.27 3.00
CA LEU A 57 7.43 -6.25 1.96
C LEU A 57 7.92 -5.83 0.56
N LEU A 58 8.87 -4.88 0.46
CA LEU A 58 9.32 -4.30 -0.82
C LEU A 58 9.60 -5.34 -1.92
N PRO A 59 10.34 -6.44 -1.65
CA PRO A 59 10.66 -7.42 -2.70
C PRO A 59 9.43 -8.10 -3.31
N HIS A 60 8.31 -8.11 -2.57
CA HIS A 60 7.07 -8.80 -2.95
C HIS A 60 6.01 -7.82 -3.46
N CYS A 61 5.98 -6.59 -2.93
CA CYS A 61 5.00 -5.57 -3.28
C CYS A 61 5.49 -4.63 -4.40
N GLY A 62 6.80 -4.55 -4.63
CA GLY A 62 7.43 -3.58 -5.51
C GLY A 62 6.85 -3.58 -6.92
N LYS A 63 6.75 -4.76 -7.56
CA LYS A 63 6.22 -4.85 -8.93
C LYS A 63 4.82 -4.25 -9.06
N ILE A 64 3.92 -4.59 -8.15
CA ILE A 64 2.52 -4.11 -8.19
C ILE A 64 2.45 -2.61 -7.92
N LEU A 65 3.26 -2.10 -6.99
CA LEU A 65 3.36 -0.69 -6.70
C LEU A 65 3.92 0.10 -7.88
N PHE A 66 5.00 -0.37 -8.50
CA PHE A 66 5.57 0.25 -9.69
C PHE A 66 4.60 0.22 -10.88
N GLU A 67 3.91 -0.89 -11.13
CA GLU A 67 2.88 -0.97 -12.18
C GLU A 67 1.78 0.08 -11.98
N ALA A 68 1.30 0.24 -10.73
CA ALA A 68 0.29 1.25 -10.41
C ALA A 68 0.82 2.68 -10.54
N VAL A 69 2.04 2.93 -10.06
CA VAL A 69 2.71 4.23 -10.16
C VAL A 69 2.93 4.62 -11.61
N ILE A 70 3.44 3.72 -12.46
CA ILE A 70 3.67 4.01 -13.87
C ILE A 70 2.34 4.32 -14.57
N SER A 71 1.29 3.55 -14.29
CA SER A 71 -0.02 3.72 -14.92
C SER A 71 -0.73 5.00 -14.48
N HIS A 72 -0.46 5.50 -13.27
CA HIS A 72 -1.13 6.66 -12.65
C HIS A 72 -0.15 7.76 -12.22
N CYS A 73 1.00 7.88 -12.88
CA CYS A 73 2.14 8.67 -12.37
C CYS A 73 1.77 10.14 -12.11
N VAL A 74 1.18 10.81 -13.10
CA VAL A 74 0.79 12.23 -12.98
C VAL A 74 -0.29 12.42 -11.90
N GLU A 75 -1.27 11.52 -11.86
CA GLU A 75 -2.36 11.56 -10.87
C GLU A 75 -1.80 11.43 -9.44
N LEU A 76 -0.90 10.48 -9.21
CA LEU A 76 -0.32 10.24 -7.90
C LEU A 76 0.69 11.31 -7.51
N ALA A 77 1.46 11.85 -8.46
CA ALA A 77 2.46 12.88 -8.19
C ALA A 77 1.83 14.23 -7.81
N THR A 78 0.62 14.51 -8.30
CA THR A 78 -0.13 15.75 -8.00
C THR A 78 -1.09 15.60 -6.81
N ASP A 79 -1.29 14.37 -6.31
CA ASP A 79 -2.10 14.10 -5.13
C ASP A 79 -1.32 14.38 -3.84
N ARG A 80 -2.00 14.99 -2.86
CA ARG A 80 -1.41 15.40 -1.57
C ARG A 80 -0.79 14.26 -0.76
N HIS A 81 -1.30 13.04 -0.92
CA HIS A 81 -0.80 11.84 -0.26
C HIS A 81 0.02 10.97 -1.21
N GLY A 82 -0.35 10.97 -2.50
CA GLY A 82 0.36 10.22 -3.53
C GLY A 82 1.83 10.63 -3.68
N CYS A 83 2.13 11.94 -3.65
CA CYS A 83 3.51 12.41 -3.78
C CYS A 83 4.40 11.90 -2.64
N CYS A 84 3.88 11.82 -1.41
CA CYS A 84 4.61 11.32 -0.24
C CYS A 84 4.90 9.81 -0.33
N VAL A 85 4.03 9.04 -1.00
CA VAL A 85 4.27 7.61 -1.23
C VAL A 85 5.30 7.40 -2.34
N LEU A 86 5.26 8.22 -3.38
CA LEU A 86 6.21 8.17 -4.51
C LEU A 86 7.65 8.54 -4.11
N GLN A 87 7.81 9.40 -3.10
CA GLN A 87 9.13 9.85 -2.62
C GLN A 87 9.81 8.86 -1.67
N LYS A 88 9.15 7.77 -1.29
CA LYS A 88 9.71 6.72 -0.43
C LYS A 88 10.26 5.55 -1.24
#